data_AF-A0A382CIJ4-F1
#
_entry.id   AF-A0A382CIJ4-F1
#
_cell.length_a   1.000
_cell.length_b   1.000
_cell.length_c   1.000
_cell.angle_alpha   90.00
_cell.angle_beta   90.00
_cell.angle_gamma   90.00
#
_symmetry.space_group_name_H-M   'P 1'
#
loop_
_entity.id
_entity.type
_entity.pdbx_description
1 polymer ?
#
loop_
_entity_poly.entity_id
_entity_poly.type
_entity_poly.pdbx_seq_one_letter_code
_entity_poly.pdbx_strand_id
1 'polypeptide(L)'
;MTKICFDKFCFNLKNIYIIIIVLIGLFIFCNYVIQNPLDNPQKKCAKCITRTFITNPINTAGMNTIRSNNNMISPPERSYALTRRSMPPQNGNSIPINTPTRGEPTNFQKVGVLTNNSNDPDNARLPLFGRPKYPGSNDYDYYVMDGSRNGNKIAIDSKKELDTNDEIAVPSFNGSYKVSLYSYDQPKYIPF
;
A
#
# COMPACT_ATOMS: atom_id res chain seq x y z
N MET A 1 -66.31 -18.29 22.87
CA MET A 1 -64.93 -18.12 22.35
C MET A 1 -64.66 -16.64 22.17
N THR A 2 -63.92 -16.03 23.08
CA THR A 2 -63.61 -14.60 23.09
C THR A 2 -62.39 -14.32 22.19
N LYS A 3 -62.55 -13.40 21.23
CA LYS A 3 -61.52 -12.94 20.29
C LYS A 3 -61.25 -11.47 20.58
N ILE A 4 -59.98 -11.06 20.51
CA ILE A 4 -59.58 -9.66 20.62
C ILE A 4 -59.13 -9.22 19.23
N CYS A 5 -59.77 -8.18 18.70
CA CYS A 5 -59.50 -7.65 17.37
C CYS A 5 -58.98 -6.22 17.48
N PHE A 6 -57.85 -5.96 16.81
CA PHE A 6 -57.34 -4.61 16.58
C PHE A 6 -57.32 -4.36 15.07
N ASP A 7 -58.19 -3.44 14.64
CA ASP A 7 -58.33 -2.93 13.28
C ASP A 7 -58.54 -4.00 12.19
N LYS A 8 -57.47 -4.62 11.67
CA LYS A 8 -57.52 -5.71 10.65
C LYS A 8 -57.04 -7.07 11.14
N PHE A 9 -56.59 -7.20 12.40
CA PHE A 9 -56.05 -8.44 12.94
C PHE A 9 -56.88 -8.94 14.13
N CYS A 10 -57.42 -10.17 14.02
CA CYS A 10 -58.16 -10.84 15.08
C CYS A 10 -57.37 -12.04 15.61
N PHE A 11 -57.04 -12.01 16.90
CA PHE A 11 -56.32 -13.11 17.57
C PHE A 11 -57.26 -13.91 18.48
N ASN A 12 -57.17 -15.24 18.40
CA ASN A 12 -57.80 -16.13 19.37
C ASN A 12 -56.98 -16.11 20.67
N LEU A 13 -57.64 -16.21 21.84
CA LEU A 13 -56.97 -16.27 23.15
C LEU A 13 -55.93 -17.39 23.30
N LYS A 14 -56.03 -18.49 22.53
CA LYS A 14 -54.98 -19.51 22.49
C LYS A 14 -53.72 -19.08 21.74
N ASN A 15 -53.84 -18.15 20.79
CA ASN A 15 -52.74 -17.65 19.96
C ASN A 15 -52.05 -16.43 20.59
N ILE A 16 -52.70 -15.75 21.55
CA ILE A 16 -52.10 -14.61 22.24
C ILE A 16 -50.88 -15.02 23.09
N TYR A 17 -50.92 -16.21 23.69
CA TYR A 17 -49.81 -16.75 24.47
C TYR A 17 -48.55 -17.00 23.62
N ILE A 18 -48.73 -17.38 22.35
CA ILE A 18 -47.61 -17.60 21.40
C ILE A 18 -46.91 -16.27 21.10
N ILE A 19 -47.66 -15.18 20.91
CA ILE A 19 -47.10 -13.85 20.67
C ILE A 19 -46.30 -13.36 21.88
N ILE A 20 -46.81 -13.60 23.09
CA ILE A 20 -46.11 -13.25 24.33
C ILE A 20 -44.78 -14.00 24.45
N ILE A 21 -44.75 -15.31 24.13
CA ILE A 21 -43.50 -16.10 24.15
C ILE A 21 -42.48 -15.54 23.14
N VAL A 22 -42.91 -15.19 21.93
CA VAL A 22 -42.02 -14.64 20.89
C VAL A 22 -41.44 -13.29 21.32
N LEU A 23 -42.25 -12.42 21.95
CA LEU A 23 -41.78 -11.14 22.46
C LEU A 23 -40.78 -11.30 23.61
N ILE A 24 -41.02 -12.27 24.52
CA ILE A 24 -40.07 -12.60 25.60
C ILE A 24 -38.77 -13.15 25.03
N GLY A 25 -38.83 -14.04 24.03
CA GLY A 25 -37.65 -14.57 23.34
C GLY A 25 -36.82 -13.50 22.64
N LEU A 26 -37.49 -12.57 21.93
CA LEU A 26 -36.83 -11.42 21.30
C LEU A 26 -36.19 -10.48 22.33
N PHE A 27 -36.86 -10.25 23.46
CA PHE A 27 -36.31 -9.43 24.54
C PHE A 27 -35.05 -10.06 25.14
N ILE A 28 -35.06 -11.37 25.42
CA ILE A 28 -33.86 -12.08 25.91
C ILE A 28 -32.74 -12.05 24.88
N PHE A 29 -33.05 -12.28 23.60
CA PHE A 29 -32.07 -12.23 22.51
C PHE A 29 -31.44 -10.83 22.36
N CYS A 30 -32.23 -9.76 22.40
CA CYS A 30 -31.71 -8.40 22.37
C CYS A 30 -30.79 -8.10 23.56
N ASN A 31 -31.16 -8.52 24.78
CA ASN A 31 -30.30 -8.35 25.95
C ASN A 31 -28.99 -9.14 25.80
N TYR A 32 -29.02 -10.35 25.22
CA TYR A 32 -27.84 -11.16 24.97
C TYR A 32 -26.88 -10.54 23.95
N VAL A 33 -27.42 -9.97 22.86
CA VAL A 33 -26.63 -9.27 21.82
C VAL A 33 -26.03 -7.96 22.34
N ILE A 34 -26.74 -7.24 23.21
CA ILE A 34 -26.21 -6.01 23.85
C ILE A 34 -25.08 -6.33 24.84
N GLN A 35 -25.17 -7.46 25.54
CA GLN A 35 -24.11 -7.91 26.46
C GLN A 35 -22.88 -8.46 25.74
N ASN A 36 -23.04 -9.03 24.55
CA ASN A 36 -21.97 -9.58 23.74
C ASN A 36 -21.88 -8.83 22.40
N PRO A 37 -21.44 -7.57 22.37
CA PRO A 37 -21.14 -6.93 21.10
C PRO A 37 -20.11 -7.78 20.35
N LEU A 38 -20.32 -8.01 19.06
CA LEU A 38 -19.30 -8.61 18.21
C LEU A 38 -18.11 -7.64 18.19
N ASP A 39 -17.10 -7.94 19.01
CA ASP A 39 -15.85 -7.19 19.04
C ASP A 39 -15.26 -7.22 17.63
N ASN A 40 -15.21 -6.05 16.99
CA ASN A 40 -14.46 -5.86 15.76
C ASN A 40 -13.00 -6.22 16.06
N PRO A 41 -12.38 -7.20 15.37
CA PRO A 41 -10.98 -7.57 15.59
C PRO A 41 -10.07 -6.53 14.93
N GLN A 42 -10.29 -5.25 15.22
CA GLN A 42 -9.37 -4.18 14.85
C GLN A 42 -9.28 -3.19 16.01
N LYS A 43 -8.07 -3.20 16.58
CA LYS A 43 -7.46 -2.20 17.47
C LYS A 43 -7.62 -2.47 18.96
N LYS A 44 -6.59 -3.14 19.51
CA LYS A 44 -5.74 -2.63 20.60
C LYS A 44 -4.52 -3.56 20.77
N CYS A 45 -3.37 -3.18 20.21
CA CYS A 45 -2.09 -3.68 20.73
C CYS A 45 -1.78 -2.88 22.01
N ALA A 46 -2.26 -3.37 23.15
CA ALA A 46 -1.75 -2.93 24.45
C ALA A 46 -0.40 -3.64 24.67
N LYS A 47 0.69 -2.86 24.62
CA LYS A 47 2.11 -3.28 24.71
C LYS A 47 2.76 -3.75 23.40
N CYS A 48 2.89 -2.83 22.44
CA CYS A 48 4.16 -2.80 21.71
C CYS A 48 5.22 -2.37 22.71
N ILE A 49 6.12 -3.28 23.11
CA ILE A 49 7.33 -2.91 23.84
C ILE A 49 8.14 -2.05 22.87
N THR A 50 8.00 -0.73 22.94
CA THR A 50 9.02 0.18 22.42
C THR A 50 10.27 -0.08 23.23
N ARG A 51 11.16 -0.94 22.72
CA ARG A 51 12.56 -0.84 23.07
C ARG A 51 12.98 0.54 22.61
N THR A 52 13.02 1.49 23.54
CA THR A 52 13.79 2.72 23.36
C THR A 52 15.24 2.27 23.22
N PHE A 53 15.66 2.01 21.98
CA PHE A 53 17.07 2.11 21.65
C PHE A 53 17.42 3.56 21.99
N ILE A 54 18.25 3.74 23.02
CA ILE A 54 18.96 4.98 23.25
C ILE A 54 19.87 5.11 22.02
N THR A 55 19.32 5.68 20.96
CA THR A 55 20.13 6.21 19.89
C THR A 55 20.60 7.54 20.43
N ASN A 56 21.92 7.65 20.64
CA ASN A 56 22.56 8.96 20.69
C ASN A 56 21.98 9.80 19.54
N PRO A 57 21.64 11.09 19.74
CA PRO A 57 21.01 11.90 18.72
C PRO A 57 21.92 11.92 17.48
N ILE A 58 21.59 11.09 16.50
CA ILE A 58 22.22 11.15 15.18
C ILE A 58 21.79 12.50 14.63
N ASN A 59 22.78 13.39 14.47
CA ASN A 59 22.65 14.72 13.93
C ASN A 59 21.60 14.75 12.83
N THR A 60 20.50 15.40 13.18
CA THR A 60 19.24 15.47 12.47
C THR A 60 19.38 16.41 11.29
N ALA A 61 20.10 15.96 10.26
CA ALA A 61 20.23 16.70 8.99
C ALA A 61 19.86 15.85 7.76
N GLY A 62 19.43 14.60 7.94
CA GLY A 62 19.11 13.68 6.84
C GLY A 62 17.83 12.87 6.98
N MET A 63 17.12 12.99 8.11
CA MET A 63 15.92 12.20 8.42
C MET A 63 14.62 13.00 8.24
N ASN A 64 14.65 14.06 7.41
CA ASN A 64 13.49 14.93 7.17
C ASN A 64 12.81 14.70 5.82
N THR A 65 13.19 13.68 5.05
CA THR A 65 12.46 13.35 3.79
C THR A 65 11.32 12.34 4.00
N ILE A 66 11.14 11.80 5.21
CA ILE A 66 10.09 10.77 5.47
C ILE A 66 8.83 11.36 6.14
N ARG A 67 8.75 12.69 6.34
CA ARG A 67 7.53 13.32 6.89
C ARG A 67 7.18 14.65 6.21
N SER A 68 7.16 14.69 4.88
CA SER A 68 6.30 15.63 4.18
C SER A 68 5.07 14.90 3.64
N ASN A 69 4.18 14.48 4.56
CA ASN A 69 2.79 14.13 4.21
C ASN A 69 1.95 15.40 3.96
N ASN A 70 2.58 16.55 3.70
CA ASN A 70 1.89 17.82 3.47
C ASN A 70 1.74 18.18 1.99
N ASN A 71 2.17 17.29 1.09
CA ASN A 71 2.14 17.52 -0.34
C ASN A 71 1.07 16.64 -1.04
N MET A 72 -0.17 16.65 -0.55
CA MET A 72 -1.30 16.00 -1.26
C MET A 72 -1.68 16.70 -2.59
N ILE A 73 -1.12 17.89 -2.86
CA ILE A 73 -1.46 18.73 -4.02
C ILE A 73 -0.26 18.91 -4.97
N SER A 74 0.95 18.53 -4.57
CA SER A 74 2.09 18.62 -5.50
C SER A 74 1.97 17.51 -6.55
N PRO A 75 2.33 17.78 -7.81
CA PRO A 75 2.44 16.72 -8.80
C PRO A 75 3.44 15.66 -8.30
N PRO A 76 3.30 14.40 -8.75
CA PRO A 76 4.31 13.41 -8.48
C PRO A 76 5.64 13.89 -9.08
N GLU A 77 6.71 13.89 -8.29
CA GLU A 77 8.06 14.27 -8.71
C GLU A 77 8.99 13.06 -8.58
N ARG A 78 10.00 12.98 -9.44
CA ARG A 78 11.01 11.93 -9.35
C ARG A 78 11.83 12.16 -8.09
N SER A 79 11.80 11.22 -7.15
CA SER A 79 12.60 11.32 -5.94
C SER A 79 14.03 10.91 -6.24
N TYR A 80 14.91 11.86 -6.53
CA TYR A 80 16.35 11.61 -6.44
C TYR A 80 16.69 11.70 -4.96
N ALA A 81 16.75 10.57 -4.27
CA ALA A 81 17.38 10.60 -2.96
C ALA A 81 18.84 10.98 -3.22
N LEU A 82 19.24 12.16 -2.77
CA LEU A 82 20.63 12.50 -2.57
C LEU A 82 21.11 11.58 -1.46
N THR A 83 21.41 10.32 -1.81
CA THR A 83 22.10 9.43 -0.90
C THR A 83 23.46 10.10 -0.74
N ARG A 84 23.59 10.90 0.33
CA ARG A 84 24.91 11.32 0.80
C ARG A 84 25.72 10.02 0.82
N ARG A 85 26.91 10.06 0.24
CA ARG A 85 27.90 8.99 0.38
C ARG A 85 28.23 8.94 1.86
N SER A 86 27.35 8.31 2.63
CA SER A 86 27.48 8.17 4.07
C SER A 86 28.56 7.14 4.21
N MET A 87 29.80 7.63 4.21
CA MET A 87 30.93 6.83 4.61
C MET A 87 30.55 6.23 5.98
N PRO A 88 30.63 4.90 6.15
CA PRO A 88 30.24 4.28 7.40
C PRO A 88 31.01 4.97 8.53
N PRO A 89 30.35 5.32 9.66
CA PRO A 89 31.03 5.97 10.76
C PRO A 89 32.23 5.11 11.18
N GLN A 90 33.42 5.71 11.25
CA GLN A 90 34.59 5.08 11.86
C GLN A 90 34.32 4.94 13.36
N ASN A 91 33.61 3.89 13.77
CA ASN A 91 33.53 3.56 15.18
C ASN A 91 33.67 2.05 15.37
N GLY A 92 34.89 1.65 15.75
CA GLY A 92 35.25 0.31 16.21
C GLY A 92 35.79 -0.62 15.13
N ASN A 93 37.12 -0.79 15.13
CA ASN A 93 38.04 -1.88 14.69
C ASN A 93 37.63 -2.96 13.67
N SER A 94 36.50 -2.84 12.98
CA SER A 94 35.99 -3.81 12.01
C SER A 94 35.42 -3.06 10.83
N ILE A 95 36.03 -3.28 9.66
CA ILE A 95 35.50 -2.78 8.39
C ILE A 95 34.34 -3.71 8.01
N PRO A 96 33.11 -3.21 7.90
CA PRO A 96 31.98 -4.06 7.56
C PRO A 96 32.13 -4.56 6.12
N ILE A 97 32.17 -5.87 5.94
CA ILE A 97 32.14 -6.52 4.62
C ILE A 97 30.73 -6.45 4.04
N ASN A 98 30.61 -6.42 2.71
CA ASN A 98 29.33 -6.34 1.98
C ASN A 98 28.48 -5.09 2.31
N THR A 99 29.12 -3.93 2.48
CA THR A 99 28.43 -2.64 2.62
C THR A 99 28.42 -1.85 1.31
N PRO A 100 27.33 -1.14 0.99
CA PRO A 100 27.24 -0.39 -0.26
C PRO A 100 28.14 0.84 -0.22
N THR A 101 29.28 0.75 -0.91
CA THR A 101 30.30 1.82 -0.97
C THR A 101 29.82 3.06 -1.74
N ARG A 102 28.81 2.91 -2.60
CA ARG A 102 28.18 3.99 -3.37
C ARG A 102 26.97 4.62 -2.67
N GLY A 103 26.68 4.20 -1.43
CA GLY A 103 25.48 4.58 -0.69
C GLY A 103 24.31 3.63 -0.96
N GLU A 104 23.32 3.70 -0.07
CA GLU A 104 22.09 2.92 -0.16
C GLU A 104 21.27 3.27 -1.42
N PRO A 105 20.66 2.27 -2.08
CA PRO A 105 19.76 2.50 -3.19
C PRO A 105 18.51 3.24 -2.73
N THR A 106 17.93 4.01 -3.65
CA THR A 106 16.69 4.74 -3.38
C THR A 106 15.50 3.78 -3.23
N ASN A 107 14.40 4.30 -2.70
CA ASN A 107 13.13 3.58 -2.77
C ASN A 107 12.64 3.49 -4.22
N PHE A 108 11.88 2.44 -4.52
CA PHE A 108 11.18 2.32 -5.79
C PHE A 108 10.06 3.37 -5.87
N GLN A 109 9.94 4.00 -7.02
CA GLN A 109 8.87 4.95 -7.31
C GLN A 109 8.09 4.50 -8.55
N LYS A 110 6.83 4.93 -8.67
CA LYS A 110 6.03 4.69 -9.86
C LYS A 110 6.53 5.59 -10.99
N VAL A 111 7.25 5.03 -11.95
CA VAL A 111 7.90 5.76 -13.05
C VAL A 111 7.07 5.74 -14.33
N GLY A 112 6.10 4.84 -14.44
CA GLY A 112 5.29 4.76 -15.65
C GLY A 112 4.15 3.74 -15.57
N VAL A 113 3.74 3.31 -16.75
CA VAL A 113 2.77 2.24 -16.97
C VAL A 113 3.21 1.42 -18.18
N LEU A 114 3.04 0.11 -18.07
CA LEU A 114 3.15 -0.82 -19.18
C LEU A 114 1.77 -1.04 -19.78
N THR A 115 1.67 -0.97 -21.11
CA THR A 115 0.41 -1.16 -21.82
C THR A 115 0.55 -2.27 -22.86
N ASN A 116 -0.42 -3.18 -22.90
CA ASN A 116 -0.53 -4.20 -23.93
C ASN A 116 -1.93 -4.12 -24.56
N ASN A 117 -2.05 -4.46 -25.84
CA ASN A 117 -3.31 -4.56 -26.58
C ASN A 117 -4.05 -5.89 -26.27
N SER A 118 -3.91 -6.40 -25.05
CA SER A 118 -4.61 -7.62 -24.62
C SER A 118 -6.09 -7.34 -24.40
N ASN A 119 -6.94 -8.34 -24.66
CA ASN A 119 -8.38 -8.28 -24.40
C ASN A 119 -8.73 -8.40 -22.91
N ASP A 120 -7.73 -8.67 -22.05
CA ASP A 120 -7.90 -8.79 -20.61
C ASP A 120 -7.75 -7.40 -19.93
N PRO A 121 -8.83 -6.84 -19.34
CA PRO A 121 -8.80 -5.50 -18.76
C PRO A 121 -7.83 -5.37 -17.57
N ASP A 122 -7.63 -6.45 -16.80
CA ASP A 122 -6.81 -6.41 -15.58
C ASP A 122 -5.31 -6.47 -15.92
N ASN A 123 -4.98 -7.10 -17.05
CA ASN A 123 -3.60 -7.28 -17.52
C ASN A 123 -3.22 -6.33 -18.67
N ALA A 124 -4.15 -5.56 -19.21
CA ALA A 124 -3.86 -4.59 -20.27
C ALA A 124 -2.95 -3.44 -19.80
N ARG A 125 -2.94 -3.12 -18.50
CA ARG A 125 -2.22 -1.97 -17.94
C ARG A 125 -1.58 -2.31 -16.60
N LEU A 126 -0.25 -2.38 -16.57
CA LEU A 126 0.51 -2.68 -15.36
C LEU A 126 1.30 -1.45 -14.88
N PRO A 127 1.19 -1.02 -13.62
CA PRO A 127 1.99 0.08 -13.10
C PRO A 127 3.48 -0.31 -13.05
N LEU A 128 4.33 0.52 -13.66
CA LEU A 128 5.78 0.33 -13.69
C LEU A 128 6.44 1.09 -12.55
N PHE A 129 7.21 0.37 -11.73
CA PHE A 129 8.03 0.91 -10.67
C PHE A 129 9.50 0.76 -11.02
N GLY A 130 10.29 1.80 -10.74
CA GLY A 130 11.71 1.83 -11.09
C GLY A 130 12.55 2.57 -10.07
N ARG A 131 13.84 2.23 -10.03
CA ARG A 131 14.89 2.96 -9.30
C ARG A 131 16.27 2.69 -9.92
N PRO A 132 17.25 3.58 -9.73
CA PRO A 132 18.63 3.25 -10.04
C PRO A 132 19.13 2.14 -9.09
N LYS A 133 19.94 1.21 -9.62
CA LYS A 133 20.49 0.07 -8.85
C LYS A 133 21.35 0.52 -7.65
N TYR A 134 22.08 1.61 -7.83
CA TYR A 134 22.85 2.30 -6.80
C TYR A 134 22.89 3.81 -7.13
N PRO A 135 23.23 4.69 -6.18
CA PRO A 135 23.30 6.13 -6.44
C PRO A 135 24.26 6.47 -7.59
N GLY A 136 23.76 7.20 -8.59
CA GLY A 136 24.49 7.55 -9.81
C GLY A 136 24.76 6.38 -10.76
N SER A 137 23.95 5.32 -10.70
CA SER A 137 23.96 4.21 -11.67
C SER A 137 23.28 4.60 -12.97
N ASN A 138 23.77 4.06 -14.09
CA ASN A 138 23.03 4.01 -15.36
C ASN A 138 22.15 2.74 -15.44
N ASP A 139 22.42 1.76 -14.58
CA ASP A 139 21.62 0.54 -14.45
C ASP A 139 20.42 0.81 -13.52
N TYR A 140 19.26 0.28 -13.91
CA TYR A 140 18.00 0.46 -13.21
C TYR A 140 17.35 -0.89 -12.87
N ASP A 141 16.75 -0.95 -11.69
CA ASP A 141 15.90 -2.07 -11.29
C ASP A 141 14.44 -1.68 -11.54
N TYR A 142 13.68 -2.59 -12.14
CA TYR A 142 12.26 -2.41 -12.40
C TYR A 142 11.43 -3.56 -11.86
N TYR A 143 10.20 -3.25 -11.46
CA TYR A 143 9.18 -4.25 -11.21
C TYR A 143 7.81 -3.70 -11.58
N VAL A 144 6.86 -4.59 -11.80
CA VAL A 144 5.45 -4.27 -11.98
C VAL A 144 4.61 -4.89 -10.90
N MET A 145 3.46 -4.28 -10.63
CA MET A 145 2.42 -4.91 -9.83
C MET A 145 1.34 -5.45 -10.76
N ASP A 146 0.95 -6.70 -10.54
CA ASP A 146 -0.23 -7.33 -11.14
C ASP A 146 -1.51 -6.54 -10.77
N GLY A 147 -2.50 -6.52 -11.68
CA GLY A 147 -3.84 -5.98 -11.45
C GLY A 147 -4.70 -6.81 -10.48
N SER A 148 -4.26 -8.02 -10.12
CA SER A 148 -4.89 -8.86 -9.10
C SER A 148 -5.03 -8.14 -7.76
N ARG A 149 -6.07 -8.50 -6.99
CA ARG A 149 -6.39 -7.93 -5.67
C ARG A 149 -5.21 -7.94 -4.69
N ASN A 150 -4.29 -8.89 -4.84
CA ASN A 150 -3.12 -9.03 -3.97
C ASN A 150 -1.91 -8.19 -4.41
N GLY A 151 -1.91 -7.65 -5.64
CA GLY A 151 -0.87 -6.77 -6.14
C GLY A 151 0.51 -7.44 -6.16
N ASN A 152 0.61 -8.62 -6.76
CA ASN A 152 1.87 -9.39 -6.80
C ASN A 152 2.95 -8.58 -7.52
N LYS A 153 4.14 -8.53 -6.92
CA LYS A 153 5.29 -7.81 -7.49
C LYS A 153 6.11 -8.75 -8.36
N ILE A 154 6.30 -8.36 -9.62
CA ILE A 154 7.05 -9.14 -10.60
C ILE A 154 8.23 -8.30 -11.06
N ALA A 155 9.44 -8.79 -10.81
CA ALA A 155 10.67 -8.12 -11.23
C ALA A 155 10.83 -8.22 -12.74
N ILE A 156 11.37 -7.16 -13.35
CA ILE A 156 11.73 -7.11 -14.76
C ILE A 156 13.25 -7.12 -14.84
N ASP A 157 13.80 -8.05 -15.60
CA ASP A 157 15.23 -8.08 -15.88
C ASP A 157 15.55 -7.03 -16.95
N SER A 158 15.92 -5.84 -16.50
CA SER A 158 16.52 -4.81 -17.35
C SER A 158 17.91 -4.48 -16.82
N LYS A 159 18.89 -4.40 -17.73
CA LYS A 159 20.25 -3.97 -17.39
C LYS A 159 20.45 -2.46 -17.57
N LYS A 160 19.49 -1.77 -18.19
CA LYS A 160 19.59 -0.34 -18.54
C LYS A 160 18.30 0.39 -18.17
N GLU A 161 18.36 1.70 -18.11
CA GLU A 161 17.17 2.54 -18.03
C GLU A 161 16.27 2.26 -19.24
N LEU A 162 14.97 2.05 -18.98
CA LEU A 162 13.96 1.91 -20.03
C LEU A 162 13.61 3.29 -20.58
N ASP A 163 13.33 3.35 -21.87
CA ASP A 163 12.84 4.54 -22.57
C ASP A 163 11.34 4.44 -22.86
N THR A 164 10.75 5.58 -23.22
CA THR A 164 9.34 5.61 -23.64
C THR A 164 9.20 4.93 -25.00
N ASN A 165 8.20 4.06 -25.12
CA ASN A 165 7.93 3.17 -26.26
C ASN A 165 8.78 1.90 -26.35
N ASP A 166 9.63 1.61 -25.36
CA ASP A 166 10.30 0.32 -25.30
C ASP A 166 9.30 -0.84 -25.17
N GLU A 167 9.65 -1.98 -25.75
CA GLU A 167 8.85 -3.19 -25.68
C GLU A 167 9.56 -4.23 -24.79
N ILE A 168 8.88 -4.65 -23.72
CA ILE A 168 9.42 -5.60 -22.76
C ILE A 168 8.45 -6.76 -22.54
N ALA A 169 9.01 -7.96 -22.37
CA ALA A 169 8.26 -9.12 -21.92
C ALA A 169 8.25 -9.16 -20.40
N VAL A 170 7.06 -9.22 -19.80
CA VAL A 170 6.92 -9.34 -18.34
C VAL A 170 6.85 -10.84 -17.99
N PRO A 171 7.70 -11.34 -17.08
CA PRO A 171 7.60 -12.71 -16.60
C PRO A 171 6.19 -13.03 -16.09
N SER A 172 5.69 -14.24 -16.35
CA SER A 172 4.34 -14.69 -15.98
C SER A 172 3.17 -14.12 -16.78
N PHE A 173 3.39 -13.14 -17.66
CA PHE A 173 2.37 -12.65 -18.59
C PHE A 173 2.69 -13.03 -20.04
N ASN A 174 1.66 -13.38 -20.79
CA ASN A 174 1.79 -13.66 -22.21
C ASN A 174 1.69 -12.35 -23.00
N GLY A 175 2.76 -11.96 -23.68
CA GLY A 175 2.78 -10.84 -24.62
C GLY A 175 3.89 -9.82 -24.37
N SER A 176 4.07 -8.94 -25.35
CA SER A 176 4.95 -7.76 -25.25
C SER A 176 4.17 -6.59 -24.68
N TYR A 177 4.80 -5.85 -23.78
CA TYR A 177 4.24 -4.65 -23.18
C TYR A 177 5.03 -3.44 -23.62
N LYS A 178 4.30 -2.40 -24.02
CA LYS A 178 4.88 -1.11 -24.37
C LYS A 178 5.03 -0.23 -23.14
N VAL A 179 6.23 0.32 -22.94
CA VAL A 179 6.57 1.20 -21.82
C VAL A 179 6.08 2.62 -22.09
N SER A 180 5.35 3.20 -21.14
CA SER A 180 4.98 4.61 -21.11
C SER A 180 5.47 5.23 -19.80
N LEU A 181 6.53 6.04 -19.88
CA LEU A 181 7.10 6.72 -18.71
C LEU A 181 6.38 8.03 -18.41
N TYR A 182 6.36 8.42 -17.14
CA TYR A 182 5.88 9.73 -16.72
C TYR A 182 6.97 10.80 -16.91
N SER A 183 6.57 11.98 -17.36
CA SER A 183 7.47 13.10 -17.63
C SER A 183 7.73 13.95 -16.37
N TYR A 184 8.37 13.37 -15.36
CA TYR A 184 8.71 14.10 -14.13
C TYR A 184 9.90 15.04 -14.28
N ASP A 185 10.83 14.72 -15.18
CA ASP A 185 12.15 15.36 -15.26
C ASP A 185 12.23 16.44 -16.35
N GLN A 186 11.10 16.83 -16.95
CA GLN A 186 11.10 17.85 -17.99
C GLN A 186 11.41 19.23 -17.39
N PRO A 187 12.31 20.03 -17.99
CA PRO A 187 12.61 21.36 -17.49
C PRO A 187 11.34 22.20 -17.51
N LYS A 188 10.90 22.62 -16.33
CA LYS A 188 9.69 23.44 -16.17
C LYS A 188 10.09 24.91 -16.13
N TYR A 189 9.48 25.71 -16.98
CA TYR A 189 9.64 27.17 -16.92
C TYR A 189 9.09 27.69 -15.58
N ILE A 190 9.92 28.42 -14.85
CA ILE A 190 9.55 29.09 -13.61
C ILE A 190 9.45 30.58 -13.96
N PRO A 191 8.24 31.11 -14.23
CA PRO A 191 8.08 32.55 -14.39
C PRO A 191 8.31 33.21 -13.02
N PHE A 192 9.36 34.01 -12.91
CA PHE A 192 9.57 34.94 -11.80
C PHE A 192 9.32 36.37 -12.28
#